data_AF-A0ABD3XY93-F1
#
_entry.id   AF-A0ABD3XY93-F1
#
_cell.length_a   1.000
_cell.length_b   1.000
_cell.length_c   1.000
_cell.angle_alpha   90.00
_cell.angle_beta   90.00
_cell.angle_gamma   90.00
#
_symmetry.space_group_name_H-M   'P 1'
#
loop_
_entity.id
_entity.type
_entity.pdbx_description
1 polymer ?
#
loop_
_entity_poly.entity_id
_entity_poly.type
_entity_poly.pdbx_seq_one_letter_code
_entity_poly.pdbx_strand_id
1 'polypeptide(L)' 'MYLQGSVHGIGVRFLLDTGATVTMIARGVCERMAPGDRPRLYEVTGNVLYADGKLEVVGKGKFTLSFGEKVKSTALV' A
#
# COMPACT_ATOMS: atom_id res chain seq x y z
N MET A 1 12.30 7.99 7.87
CA MET A 1 12.98 8.36 6.61
C MET A 1 11.98 8.23 5.46
N TYR A 2 12.04 9.07 4.43
CA TYR A 2 11.12 8.99 3.27
C TYR A 2 11.85 8.72 1.96
N LEU A 3 11.24 7.91 1.09
CA LEU A 3 11.71 7.62 -0.27
C LEU A 3 10.70 8.12 -1.29
N GLN A 4 11.16 8.79 -2.35
CA GLN A 4 10.28 9.11 -3.48
C GLN A 4 10.06 7.87 -4.33
N GLY A 5 8.84 7.73 -4.85
CA GLY A 5 8.50 6.61 -5.70
C GLY A 5 7.10 6.72 -6.31
N SER A 6 6.57 5.60 -6.80
CA SER A 6 5.21 5.51 -7.31
C SER A 6 4.51 4.21 -6.95
N VAL A 7 3.19 4.26 -6.96
CA VAL A 7 2.28 3.11 -6.88
C VAL A 7 1.44 3.11 -8.14
N HIS A 8 1.56 2.09 -9.00
CA HIS A 8 0.90 2.08 -10.32
C HIS A 8 1.15 3.36 -11.13
N GLY A 9 2.37 3.91 -11.07
CA GLY A 9 2.73 5.17 -11.74
C GLY A 9 2.25 6.44 -11.03
N ILE A 10 1.40 6.33 -10.00
CA ILE A 10 0.99 7.46 -9.17
C ILE A 10 2.14 7.86 -8.23
N GLY A 11 2.69 9.06 -8.41
CA GLY A 11 3.77 9.58 -7.58
C GLY A 11 3.37 9.73 -6.10
N VAL A 12 4.22 9.20 -5.21
CA VAL A 12 4.04 9.19 -3.75
C VAL A 12 5.39 9.34 -3.02
N ARG A 13 5.32 9.62 -1.71
CA ARG A 13 6.46 9.48 -0.80
C ARG A 13 6.19 8.30 0.14
N PHE A 14 7.04 7.29 0.10
CA PHE A 14 6.99 6.15 1.01
C PHE A 14 7.69 6.50 2.31
N LEU A 15 7.05 6.21 3.43
CA LEU A 15 7.74 6.14 4.72
C LEU A 15 8.47 4.81 4.78
N LEU A 16 9.78 4.82 4.99
CA LEU A 16 10.51 3.60 5.31
C LEU A 16 10.34 3.33 6.80
N ASP A 17 9.59 2.27 7.11
CA ASP A 17 9.36 1.77 8.46
C ASP A 17 9.90 0.34 8.56
N THR A 18 11.02 0.17 9.26
CA THR A 18 11.66 -1.14 9.47
C THR A 18 10.95 -1.98 10.53
N GLY A 19 10.02 -1.39 11.30
CA GLY A 19 9.17 -2.10 12.26
C GLY A 19 7.92 -2.72 11.63
N ALA A 20 7.57 -2.29 10.41
CA ALA A 20 6.40 -2.79 9.71
C ALA A 20 6.69 -4.12 8.99
N THR A 21 5.84 -5.13 9.20
CA THR A 21 5.91 -6.43 8.50
C THR A 21 5.08 -6.44 7.20
N VAL A 22 4.25 -5.43 6.99
CA VAL A 22 3.37 -5.30 5.81
C VAL A 22 3.49 -3.89 5.24
N THR A 23 3.41 -3.77 3.92
CA THR A 23 3.29 -2.45 3.26
C THR A 23 1.84 -1.98 3.34
N MET A 24 1.64 -0.72 3.68
CA MET A 24 0.34 -0.07 3.65
C MET A 24 0.30 1.05 2.62
N ILE A 25 -0.80 1.12 1.88
CA ILE A 25 -1.05 2.11 0.84
C ILE A 25 -2.30 2.87 1.24
N ALA A 26 -2.19 4.17 1.44
CA ALA A 26 -3.34 4.99 1.76
C ALA A 26 -4.43 4.85 0.68
N ARG A 27 -5.69 4.66 1.10
CA ARG A 27 -6.86 4.59 0.21
C ARG A 27 -6.89 5.68 -0.87
N GLY A 28 -6.52 6.92 -0.52
CA GLY A 28 -6.46 8.04 -1.46
C GLY A 28 -5.49 7.84 -2.63
N VAL A 29 -4.47 6.99 -2.50
CA VAL A 29 -3.58 6.61 -3.62
C VAL A 29 -4.33 5.72 -4.61
N CYS A 30 -5.14 4.78 -4.13
CA CYS A 30 -5.99 3.92 -4.97
C CYS A 30 -7.09 4.72 -5.67
N GLU A 31 -7.65 5.72 -5.00
CA GLU A 31 -8.71 6.58 -5.56
C GLU A 31 -8.20 7.43 -6.74
N ARG A 32 -6.91 7.77 -6.74
CA ARG A 32 -6.22 8.46 -7.85
C ARG A 32 -5.94 7.56 -9.06
N MET A 33 -6.07 6.24 -8.93
CA MET A 33 -5.91 5.32 -10.06
C MET A 33 -7.19 5.28 -10.91
N ALA A 34 -7.01 5.14 -12.22
CA ALA A 34 -8.12 4.88 -13.12
C ALA A 34 -8.85 3.59 -12.71
N PRO A 35 -10.18 3.49 -12.87
CA PRO A 35 -10.94 2.32 -12.41
C PRO A 35 -10.42 0.97 -12.90
N GLY A 36 -9.91 0.90 -14.15
CA GLY A 36 -9.34 -0.32 -14.72
C GLY A 36 -7.95 -0.70 -14.18
N ASP A 37 -7.23 0.26 -13.59
CA ASP A 37 -5.88 0.06 -13.03
C ASP A 37 -5.91 -0.26 -11.54
N ARG A 38 -7.07 -0.07 -10.88
CA ARG A 38 -7.23 -0.37 -9.45
C ARG A 38 -7.05 -1.86 -9.22
N PRO A 39 -6.14 -2.27 -8.33
CA PRO A 39 -5.96 -3.68 -8.04
C PRO A 39 -7.19 -4.23 -7.32
N ARG A 40 -7.51 -5.50 -7.61
CA ARG A 40 -8.54 -6.23 -6.88
C ARG A 40 -8.10 -6.39 -5.42
N LEU A 41 -8.95 -5.92 -4.50
CA LEU A 41 -8.77 -6.11 -3.07
C LEU A 41 -9.47 -7.39 -2.62
N TYR A 42 -8.80 -8.10 -1.71
CA TYR A 42 -9.30 -9.29 -1.03
C TYR A 42 -9.43 -8.98 0.46
N GLU A 43 -10.35 -9.69 1.11
CA GLU A 43 -10.55 -9.57 2.55
C GLU A 43 -9.28 -9.92 3.33
N VAL A 44 -9.07 -9.19 4.43
CA VAL A 44 -7.99 -9.43 5.38
C VAL A 44 -8.61 -10.08 6.61
N THR A 45 -8.35 -11.37 6.79
CA THR A 45 -8.91 -12.17 7.90
C THR A 45 -8.10 -12.05 9.20
N GLY A 46 -6.96 -11.36 9.17
CA GLY A 46 -6.10 -11.13 10.34
C GLY A 46 -6.28 -9.72 10.93
N ASN A 47 -6.05 -9.57 12.23
CA ASN A 47 -5.99 -8.24 12.84
C ASN A 47 -4.67 -7.56 12.44
N VAL A 48 -4.76 -6.38 11.83
CA VAL A 48 -3.61 -5.50 11.61
C VAL A 48 -3.45 -4.65 12.87
N LEU A 49 -2.39 -4.93 13.63
CA LEU A 49 -2.09 -4.24 14.88
C LEU A 49 -1.17 -3.06 14.61
N TYR A 50 -1.57 -1.89 15.07
CA TYR A 50 -0.75 -0.70 15.17
C TYR A 50 -0.38 -0.42 16.63
N ALA A 51 0.57 0.48 16.84
CA ALA A 51 1.05 0.85 18.17
C ALA A 51 -0.05 1.39 19.11
N ASP A 52 -1.15 1.92 18.55
CA ASP A 52 -2.27 2.54 19.25
C ASP A 52 -3.58 1.72 19.20
N GLY A 53 -3.60 0.57 18.51
CA GLY A 53 -4.78 -0.31 18.46
C GLY A 53 -5.01 -1.01 17.13
N LYS A 54 -6.29 -1.26 16.81
CA LYS A 54 -6.71 -1.95 15.58
C LYS A 54 -6.89 -0.92 14.47
N LEU A 55 -6.23 -1.13 13.34
CA LEU A 55 -6.45 -0.35 12.13
C LEU A 55 -7.46 -1.06 11.23
N GLU A 56 -8.48 -0.32 10.78
CA GLU A 56 -9.42 -0.81 9.77
C GLU A 56 -8.75 -0.73 8.39
N VAL A 57 -8.70 -1.88 7.71
CA VAL A 57 -8.17 -1.98 6.35
C VAL A 57 -9.31 -2.35 5.40
N VAL A 58 -9.33 -1.71 4.25
CA VAL A 58 -10.27 -1.98 3.15
C VAL A 58 -10.00 -3.35 2.54
N GLY A 59 -8.73 -3.75 2.47
CA GLY A 59 -8.35 -5.08 1.99
C GLY A 59 -6.89 -5.20 1.62
N LYS A 60 -6.51 -6.36 1.06
CA LYS A 60 -5.16 -6.63 0.53
C LYS A 60 -5.19 -6.78 -0.99
N GLY A 61 -4.17 -6.25 -1.66
CA GLY A 61 -4.05 -6.33 -3.12
C GLY A 61 -2.60 -6.47 -3.58
N LYS A 62 -2.42 -6.79 -4.87
CA LYS A 62 -1.11 -6.75 -5.53
C LYS A 62 -0.90 -5.39 -6.16
N PHE A 63 0.19 -4.73 -5.80
CA PHE A 63 0.54 -3.40 -6.28
C PHE A 63 1.86 -3.42 -7.02
N THR A 64 1.98 -2.59 -8.05
CA THR A 64 3.28 -2.27 -8.66
C THR A 64 3.85 -1.03 -7.98
N LEU A 65 4.93 -1.20 -7.22
CA LEU A 65 5.67 -0.14 -6.57
C LEU A 65 6.90 0.21 -7.41
N SER A 66 7.37 1.44 -7.36
CA SER A 66 8.63 1.86 -7.98
C SER A 66 9.36 2.84 -7.08
N PHE A 67 10.61 2.56 -6.74
CA PHE A 67 11.50 3.45 -5.97
C PHE A 67 12.93 3.34 -6.51
N GLY A 68 13.05 3.52 -7.83
CA GLY A 68 14.23 3.22 -8.64
C GLY A 68 13.94 2.02 -9.55
N GLU A 69 13.71 0.85 -8.96
CA GLU A 69 13.26 -0.36 -9.66
C GLU A 69 11.78 -0.64 -9.44
N LYS A 70 11.13 -1.30 -10.41
CA LYS A 70 9.73 -1.72 -10.31
C LYS A 70 9.64 -3.06 -9.57
N VAL A 71 8.84 -3.09 -8.51
CA VAL A 71 8.60 -4.29 -7.68
C VAL A 71 7.11 -4.53 -7.58
N LYS A 72 6.68 -5.78 -7.78
CA LYS A 72 5.31 -6.20 -7.46
C LYS A 72 5.26 -6.67 -6.01
N SER A 73 4.45 -6.03 -5.19
CA SER A 73 4.32 -6.35 -3.77
C SER A 73 2.86 -6.51 -3.36
N THR A 74 2.61 -7.28 -2.31
CA THR A 74 1.29 -7.33 -1.66
C THR A 74 1.24 -6.24 -0.61
N ALA A 75 0.20 -5.41 -0.65
CA ALA A 75 0.01 -4.34 0.31
C ALA A 75 -1.44 -4.29 0.80
N LEU A 76 -1.62 -3.72 1.98
CA LEU A 76 -2.92 -3.42 2.56
C LEU A 76 -3.33 -2.00 2.18
N VAL A 77 -4.65 -1.79 2.01
CA VAL A 77 -5.26 -0.48 1.78
C VAL A 77 -6.17 -0.13 2.92
#